data_AF-L9XGM4-F1
#
_entry.id   AF-L9XGM4-F1
#
_cell.length_a   1.000
_cell.length_b   1.000
_cell.length_c   1.000
_cell.angle_alpha   90.00
_cell.angle_beta   90.00
_cell.angle_gamma   90.00
#
_symmetry.space_group_name_H-M   'P 1'
#
loop_
_entity.id
_entity.type
_entity.pdbx_description
1 polymer ?
#
loop_
_entity_poly.entity_id
_entity_poly.type
_entity_poly.pdbx_seq_one_letter_code
_entity_poly.pdbx_strand_id
1 'polypeptide(L)'
;MASTDDTREPLDLTTRTRRRVLPALHRIKEPLGGFATCVQHPDEYVGTVDRSLSSFRSDLEAMSFAPEPVASLKVHRDGRLSAGSWVRRRSPLSRRQLHVALFRNSVEEIEVFAHREYSWLRHPYRHYTAEGWDTDGGVRRMRSLLSDHGVTFSVER
;
A
#
# COMPACT_ATOMS: atom_id res chain seq x y z
N MET A 1 -8.99 -32.37 6.58
CA MET A 1 -8.19 -31.63 7.60
C MET A 1 -8.41 -30.16 7.34
N ALA A 2 -9.26 -29.51 8.14
CA ALA A 2 -9.51 -28.07 8.02
C ALA A 2 -8.29 -27.32 8.55
N SER A 3 -7.61 -26.59 7.68
CA SER A 3 -6.43 -25.80 8.01
C SER A 3 -6.82 -24.68 8.98
N THR A 4 -6.06 -24.54 10.07
CA THR A 4 -6.19 -23.54 11.15
C THR A 4 -5.83 -22.11 10.70
N ASP A 5 -6.32 -21.67 9.53
CA ASP A 5 -5.92 -20.39 8.90
C ASP A 5 -7.00 -19.29 8.94
N ASP A 6 -8.09 -19.50 9.69
CA ASP A 6 -9.28 -18.63 9.70
C ASP A 6 -9.35 -17.70 10.94
N THR A 7 -8.21 -17.13 11.35
CA THR A 7 -8.16 -16.09 12.39
C THR A 7 -7.73 -14.72 11.85
N ARG A 8 -7.44 -14.63 10.54
CA ARG A 8 -7.06 -13.36 9.92
C ARG A 8 -8.32 -12.60 9.51
N GLU A 9 -8.42 -11.35 9.97
CA GLU A 9 -9.52 -10.46 9.58
C GLU A 9 -9.80 -10.49 8.07
N PRO A 10 -11.03 -10.27 7.61
CA PRO A 10 -11.31 -10.18 6.18
C PRO A 10 -10.62 -8.97 5.53
N LEU A 11 -10.09 -9.17 4.33
CA LEU A 11 -9.67 -8.06 3.47
C LEU A 11 -10.90 -7.31 2.94
N ASP A 12 -10.76 -6.01 2.67
CA ASP A 12 -11.80 -5.24 2.01
C ASP A 12 -12.05 -5.75 0.57
N LEU A 13 -13.24 -5.49 0.04
CA LEU A 13 -13.68 -5.99 -1.26
C LEU A 13 -12.76 -5.52 -2.40
N THR A 14 -12.25 -4.28 -2.33
CA THR A 14 -11.35 -3.72 -3.34
C THR A 14 -10.04 -4.49 -3.36
N THR A 15 -9.42 -4.71 -2.20
CA THR A 15 -8.19 -5.50 -2.09
C THR A 15 -8.40 -6.95 -2.51
N ARG A 16 -9.51 -7.59 -2.10
CA ARG A 16 -9.84 -8.97 -2.53
C ARG A 16 -9.94 -9.08 -4.05
N THR A 17 -10.66 -8.15 -4.67
CA THR A 17 -10.81 -8.09 -6.13
C THR A 17 -9.46 -7.88 -6.82
N ARG A 18 -8.66 -6.92 -6.32
CA ARG A 18 -7.31 -6.64 -6.85
C ARG A 18 -6.41 -7.87 -6.78
N ARG A 19 -6.38 -8.59 -5.65
CA ARG A 19 -5.60 -9.83 -5.48
C ARG A 19 -6.03 -10.94 -6.44
N ARG A 20 -7.31 -10.99 -6.83
CA ARG A 20 -7.83 -11.99 -7.77
C ARG A 20 -7.56 -11.62 -9.24
N VAL A 21 -7.67 -10.35 -9.59
CA VAL A 21 -7.69 -9.89 -11.00
C VAL A 21 -6.31 -9.44 -11.48
N LEU A 22 -5.57 -8.68 -10.68
CA LEU A 22 -4.31 -8.05 -11.12
C LEU A 22 -3.21 -9.06 -11.51
N PRO A 23 -3.04 -10.23 -10.86
CA PRO A 23 -2.08 -11.22 -11.32
C PRO A 23 -2.38 -11.79 -12.72
N ALA A 24 -3.67 -11.98 -13.05
CA ALA A 24 -4.07 -12.43 -14.39
C ALA A 24 -3.81 -11.33 -15.43
N LEU A 25 -4.17 -10.08 -15.10
CA LEU A 25 -3.87 -8.92 -15.95
C LEU A 25 -2.36 -8.72 -16.13
N HIS A 26 -1.55 -8.99 -15.11
CA HIS A 26 -0.09 -8.86 -15.21
C HIS A 26 0.47 -9.83 -16.25
N ARG A 27 0.09 -11.11 -16.21
CA ARG A 27 0.54 -12.12 -17.19
C ARG A 27 0.19 -11.76 -18.64
N ILE A 28 -0.91 -11.04 -18.85
CA ILE A 28 -1.32 -10.58 -20.19
C ILE A 28 -0.49 -9.36 -20.63
N LYS A 29 -0.17 -8.45 -19.71
CA LYS A 29 0.52 -7.19 -20.00
C LYS A 29 2.04 -7.31 -20.04
N GLU A 30 2.62 -8.23 -19.27
CA GLU A 30 4.06 -8.42 -19.11
C GLU A 30 4.78 -8.65 -20.46
N PRO A 31 4.27 -9.48 -21.38
CA PRO A 31 4.89 -9.65 -22.71
C PRO A 31 4.91 -8.37 -23.56
N LEU A 32 4.06 -7.39 -23.24
CA LEU A 32 3.95 -6.11 -23.93
C LEU A 32 4.72 -4.99 -23.20
N GLY A 33 5.54 -5.34 -22.20
CA GLY A 33 6.29 -4.39 -21.37
C GLY A 33 5.44 -3.68 -20.30
N GLY A 34 4.19 -4.10 -20.09
CA GLY A 34 3.32 -3.54 -19.06
C GLY A 34 3.32 -4.37 -17.77
N PHE A 35 3.05 -3.72 -16.64
CA PHE A 35 2.92 -4.39 -15.35
C PHE A 35 1.60 -4.06 -14.64
N ALA A 36 1.14 -4.99 -13.80
CA ALA A 36 -0.03 -4.86 -12.93
C ALA A 36 0.24 -5.42 -11.51
N THR A 37 1.32 -6.18 -11.35
CA THR A 37 1.94 -6.52 -10.07
C THR A 37 3.37 -6.00 -10.07
N CYS A 38 3.92 -5.67 -8.89
CA CYS A 38 5.34 -5.35 -8.77
C CYS A 38 5.86 -5.73 -7.38
N VAL A 39 7.16 -6.01 -7.29
CA VAL A 39 7.82 -6.29 -6.01
C VAL A 39 7.93 -4.99 -5.21
N GLN A 40 7.63 -5.08 -3.91
CA GLN A 40 7.73 -3.97 -2.96
C GLN A 40 9.20 -3.58 -2.77
N HIS A 41 9.52 -2.29 -2.93
CA HIS A 41 10.89 -1.81 -2.73
C HIS A 41 11.19 -1.64 -1.22
N PRO A 42 12.37 -2.07 -0.74
CA PRO A 42 12.71 -1.98 0.69
C PRO A 42 12.82 -0.53 1.20
N ASP A 43 13.25 0.41 0.35
CA ASP A 43 13.39 1.82 0.75
C ASP A 43 12.04 2.51 0.96
N GLU A 44 10.94 1.87 0.56
CA GLU A 44 9.59 2.33 0.90
C GLU A 44 9.20 1.96 2.33
N TYR A 45 9.97 1.14 3.04
CA TYR A 45 9.59 0.65 4.37
C TYR A 45 9.48 1.78 5.39
N VAL A 46 8.26 1.98 5.90
CA VAL A 46 7.94 2.96 6.93
C VAL A 46 8.25 2.36 8.30
N GLY A 47 7.81 1.13 8.52
CA GLY A 47 7.88 0.48 9.81
C GLY A 47 6.76 -0.53 9.97
N THR A 48 6.74 -1.12 11.14
CA THR A 48 5.75 -2.08 11.57
C THR A 48 4.88 -1.46 12.65
N VAL A 49 3.56 -1.54 12.46
CA VAL A 49 2.55 -0.98 13.37
C VAL A 49 1.88 -2.12 14.13
N ASP A 50 1.82 -1.99 15.46
CA ASP A 50 1.14 -2.91 16.37
C ASP A 50 -0.36 -2.60 16.44
N ARG A 51 -1.05 -2.94 15.36
CA ARG A 51 -2.50 -2.80 15.14
C ARG A 51 -2.99 -3.93 14.24
N SER A 52 -4.23 -4.37 14.47
CA SER A 52 -4.95 -5.14 13.46
C SER A 52 -5.13 -4.37 12.14
N LEU A 53 -5.43 -5.08 11.04
CA LEU A 53 -5.63 -4.43 9.75
C LEU A 53 -6.82 -3.46 9.79
N SER A 54 -7.93 -3.85 10.41
CA SER A 54 -9.13 -3.02 10.52
C SER A 54 -8.89 -1.75 11.33
N SER A 55 -8.15 -1.86 12.44
CA SER A 55 -7.78 -0.71 13.26
C SER A 55 -6.87 0.24 12.48
N PHE A 56 -5.82 -0.28 11.82
CA PHE A 56 -4.92 0.59 11.07
C PHE A 56 -5.57 1.24 9.84
N ARG A 57 -6.56 0.59 9.20
CA ARG A 57 -7.37 1.22 8.15
C ARG A 57 -8.16 2.42 8.69
N SER A 58 -8.71 2.30 9.89
CA SER A 58 -9.43 3.40 10.55
C SER A 58 -8.48 4.56 10.86
N ASP A 59 -7.25 4.27 11.30
CA ASP A 59 -6.21 5.29 11.49
C ASP A 59 -5.85 6.00 10.18
N LEU A 60 -5.74 5.25 9.08
CA LEU A 60 -5.51 5.82 7.74
C LEU A 60 -6.66 6.75 7.30
N GLU A 61 -7.91 6.34 7.50
CA GLU A 61 -9.08 7.19 7.21
C GLU A 61 -9.07 8.47 8.05
N ALA A 62 -8.75 8.37 9.36
CA ALA A 62 -8.58 9.54 10.23
C ALA A 62 -7.46 10.47 9.74
N MET A 63 -6.38 9.91 9.19
CA MET A 63 -5.30 10.65 8.53
C MET A 63 -5.69 11.18 7.12
N SER A 64 -6.94 11.05 6.70
CA SER A 64 -7.50 11.44 5.39
C SER A 64 -6.93 10.66 4.20
N PHE A 65 -6.58 9.39 4.41
CA PHE A 65 -6.32 8.46 3.30
C PHE A 65 -7.63 7.90 2.75
N ALA A 66 -7.59 7.52 1.48
CA ALA A 66 -8.65 6.77 0.81
C ALA A 66 -8.05 5.54 0.10
N PRO A 67 -8.81 4.44 -0.08
CA PRO A 67 -8.36 3.30 -0.87
C PRO A 67 -7.99 3.71 -2.30
N GLU A 68 -6.91 3.15 -2.83
CA GLU A 68 -6.46 3.39 -4.20
C GLU A 68 -6.74 2.15 -5.08
N PRO A 69 -7.73 2.17 -5.97
CA PRO A 69 -8.07 0.99 -6.77
C PRO A 69 -7.11 0.74 -7.94
N VAL A 70 -6.40 1.77 -8.42
CA VAL A 70 -5.66 1.77 -9.71
C VAL A 70 -4.20 1.33 -9.58
N ALA A 71 -3.65 1.30 -8.36
CA ALA A 71 -2.26 0.92 -8.16
C ALA A 71 -2.01 -0.57 -8.48
N SER A 72 -0.81 -0.85 -8.99
CA SER A 72 -0.30 -2.21 -9.13
C SER A 72 -0.36 -2.97 -7.81
N LEU A 73 -0.67 -4.26 -7.86
CA LEU A 73 -0.66 -5.11 -6.67
C LEU A 73 0.78 -5.29 -6.20
N LYS A 74 1.08 -4.87 -4.98
CA LYS A 74 2.42 -4.99 -4.40
C LYS A 74 2.63 -6.39 -3.85
N VAL A 75 3.80 -6.95 -4.12
CA VAL A 75 4.24 -8.27 -3.65
C VAL A 75 5.43 -8.07 -2.74
N HIS A 76 5.33 -8.50 -1.49
CA HIS A 76 6.43 -8.48 -0.55
C HIS A 76 7.53 -9.45 -0.99
N ARG A 77 8.75 -9.27 -0.48
CA ARG A 77 9.90 -10.10 -0.88
C ARG A 77 9.75 -11.58 -0.52
N ASP A 78 8.98 -11.88 0.52
CA ASP A 78 8.62 -13.24 0.93
C ASP A 78 7.40 -13.83 0.19
N GLY A 79 6.86 -13.09 -0.81
CA GLY A 79 5.71 -13.53 -1.60
C GLY A 79 4.34 -13.13 -1.05
N ARG A 80 4.24 -12.53 0.15
CA ARG A 80 2.97 -12.00 0.65
C ARG A 80 2.42 -10.93 -0.30
N LEU A 81 1.12 -10.96 -0.58
CA LEU A 81 0.45 -9.91 -1.35
C LEU A 81 0.04 -8.75 -0.43
N SER A 82 0.00 -7.53 -0.96
CA SER A 82 -0.45 -6.35 -0.19
C SER A 82 -1.89 -6.51 0.28
N ALA A 83 -2.15 -6.19 1.55
CA ALA A 83 -3.43 -6.23 2.24
C ALA A 83 -4.23 -4.92 2.14
N GLY A 84 -3.64 -3.88 1.55
CA GLY A 84 -4.30 -2.63 1.23
C GLY A 84 -3.38 -1.73 0.42
N SER A 85 -3.96 -0.83 -0.35
CA SER A 85 -3.22 0.27 -0.97
C SER A 85 -4.07 1.53 -0.89
N TRP A 86 -3.45 2.59 -0.38
CA TRP A 86 -4.12 3.76 0.18
C TRP A 86 -3.39 5.02 -0.23
N VAL A 87 -4.14 6.08 -0.54
CA VAL A 87 -3.57 7.36 -0.94
C VAL A 87 -4.10 8.51 -0.13
N ARG A 88 -3.19 9.45 0.16
CA ARG A 88 -3.52 10.74 0.73
C ARG A 88 -3.11 11.85 -0.22
N ARG A 89 -4.03 12.80 -0.43
CA ARG A 89 -3.83 13.98 -1.27
C ARG A 89 -4.29 15.22 -0.50
N ARG A 90 -3.72 16.38 -0.79
CA ARG A 90 -4.19 17.65 -0.22
C ARG A 90 -5.54 18.08 -0.82
N SER A 91 -5.79 17.67 -2.07
CA SER A 91 -7.02 17.90 -2.82
C SER A 91 -7.12 16.88 -3.96
N PRO A 92 -8.32 16.62 -4.52
CA PRO A 92 -8.50 15.62 -5.57
C PRO A 92 -7.56 15.80 -6.79
N LEU A 93 -7.29 17.05 -7.19
CA LEU A 93 -6.44 17.39 -8.34
C LEU A 93 -5.00 17.77 -7.94
N SER A 94 -4.55 17.37 -6.75
CA SER A 94 -3.15 17.53 -6.35
C SER A 94 -2.23 16.78 -7.32
N ARG A 95 -1.11 17.41 -7.72
CA ARG A 95 -0.16 16.79 -8.67
C ARG A 95 0.51 15.55 -8.07
N ARG A 96 0.77 15.58 -6.77
CA ARG A 96 1.45 14.53 -6.00
C ARG A 96 0.48 13.88 -5.03
N GLN A 97 0.70 12.61 -4.74
CA GLN A 97 0.04 11.86 -3.67
C GLN A 97 1.07 11.15 -2.79
N LEU A 98 0.68 10.86 -1.56
CA LEU A 98 1.38 9.90 -0.71
C LEU A 98 0.64 8.57 -0.85
N HIS A 99 1.31 7.55 -1.36
CA HIS A 99 0.76 6.20 -1.48
C HIS A 99 1.37 5.33 -0.39
N VAL A 100 0.52 4.48 0.20
CA VAL A 100 0.84 3.55 1.26
C VAL A 100 0.36 2.16 0.87
N ALA A 101 1.26 1.18 0.94
CA ALA A 101 0.94 -0.23 0.79
C ALA A 101 1.06 -0.93 2.15
N LEU A 102 0.09 -1.81 2.45
CA LEU A 102 0.02 -2.54 3.71
C LEU A 102 0.32 -4.01 3.48
N PHE A 103 1.09 -4.63 4.37
CA PHE A 103 1.27 -6.08 4.43
C PHE A 103 0.96 -6.58 5.82
N ARG A 104 0.22 -7.70 5.91
CA ARG A 104 -0.04 -8.34 7.21
C ARG A 104 1.19 -9.13 7.61
N ASN A 105 1.77 -8.82 8.77
CA ASN A 105 2.78 -9.66 9.38
C ASN A 105 2.15 -10.67 10.35
N SER A 106 1.23 -10.21 11.21
CA SER A 106 0.45 -11.07 12.11
C SER A 106 -1.02 -10.63 12.17
N VAL A 107 -1.78 -11.11 13.16
CA VAL A 107 -3.15 -10.65 13.41
C VAL A 107 -3.17 -9.20 13.87
N GLU A 108 -2.20 -8.81 14.70
CA GLU A 108 -2.08 -7.48 15.32
C GLU A 108 -0.90 -6.68 14.79
N GLU A 109 -0.30 -7.11 13.67
CA GLU A 109 0.91 -6.46 13.17
C GLU A 109 0.86 -6.23 11.66
N ILE A 110 1.02 -4.96 11.26
CA ILE A 110 0.99 -4.50 9.88
C ILE A 110 2.31 -3.83 9.52
N GLU A 111 2.96 -4.35 8.50
CA GLU A 111 4.07 -3.65 7.83
C GLU A 111 3.51 -2.59 6.88
N VAL A 112 4.11 -1.41 6.95
CA VAL A 112 3.69 -0.23 6.20
C VAL A 112 4.81 0.19 5.28
N PHE A 113 4.48 0.40 4.02
CA PHE A 113 5.38 0.91 3.00
C PHE A 113 4.79 2.17 2.38
N ALA A 114 5.61 3.17 2.06
CA ALA A 114 5.15 4.42 1.51
C ALA A 114 6.15 5.04 0.52
N HIS A 115 5.59 5.74 -0.46
CA HIS A 115 6.33 6.61 -1.37
C HIS A 115 5.45 7.79 -1.79
N ARG A 116 6.08 8.85 -2.28
CA ARG A 116 5.40 9.94 -2.98
C ARG A 116 5.52 9.74 -4.47
N GLU A 117 4.44 9.98 -5.17
CA GLU A 117 4.34 9.79 -6.62
C GLU A 117 3.38 10.81 -7.22
N TYR A 118 3.29 10.84 -8.54
CA TYR A 118 2.25 11.61 -9.20
C TYR A 118 0.87 11.00 -8.94
N SER A 119 -0.14 11.86 -8.80
CA SER A 119 -1.51 11.40 -8.66
C SER A 119 -2.01 10.80 -9.96
N TRP A 120 -2.52 9.57 -9.93
CA TRP A 120 -3.13 8.95 -11.11
C TRP A 120 -4.36 9.71 -11.63
N LEU A 121 -5.07 10.47 -10.77
CA LEU A 121 -6.22 11.27 -11.19
C LEU A 121 -5.82 12.42 -12.13
N ARG A 122 -4.63 13.00 -11.93
CA ARG A 122 -4.16 14.18 -12.70
C ARG A 122 -3.08 13.82 -13.72
N HIS A 123 -2.26 12.83 -13.42
CA HIS A 123 -1.10 12.43 -14.21
C HIS A 123 -1.00 10.89 -14.30
N PRO A 124 -2.00 10.21 -14.88
CA PRO A 124 -2.07 8.75 -14.92
C PRO A 124 -0.85 8.09 -15.57
N TYR A 125 -0.33 8.67 -16.67
CA TYR A 125 0.85 8.14 -17.34
C TYR A 125 2.13 8.25 -16.49
N ARG A 126 2.33 9.40 -15.82
CA ARG A 126 3.49 9.60 -14.94
C ARG A 126 3.45 8.73 -13.70
N HIS A 127 2.24 8.53 -13.15
CA HIS A 127 2.01 7.56 -12.09
C HIS A 127 2.36 6.14 -12.57
N TYR A 128 1.86 5.72 -13.73
CA TYR A 128 2.11 4.39 -14.27
C TYR A 128 3.60 4.13 -14.57
N THR A 129 4.33 5.13 -15.05
CA THR A 129 5.77 5.03 -15.36
C THR A 129 6.68 5.23 -14.14
N ALA A 130 6.11 5.37 -12.94
CA ALA A 130 6.84 5.66 -11.70
C ALA A 130 7.73 6.94 -11.79
N GLU A 131 7.36 7.92 -12.62
CA GLU A 131 8.08 9.18 -12.71
C GLU A 131 8.03 9.91 -11.35
N GLY A 132 9.18 10.38 -10.86
CA GLY A 132 9.23 11.15 -9.61
C GLY A 132 8.90 10.35 -8.35
N TRP A 133 9.06 9.02 -8.40
CA TRP A 133 8.99 8.11 -7.26
C TRP A 133 9.96 8.54 -6.16
N ASP A 134 9.42 8.97 -5.02
CA ASP A 134 10.16 9.54 -3.89
C ASP A 134 9.87 8.71 -2.64
N THR A 135 10.68 7.67 -2.43
CA THR A 135 10.59 6.74 -1.29
C THR A 135 10.90 7.46 0.02
N ASP A 136 12.04 8.14 0.07
CA ASP A 136 12.51 8.86 1.26
C ASP A 136 11.51 9.90 1.76
N GLY A 137 10.97 10.73 0.86
CA GLY A 137 9.95 11.71 1.18
C GLY A 137 8.62 11.07 1.56
N GLY A 138 8.28 9.92 0.99
CA GLY A 138 7.11 9.14 1.37
C GLY A 138 7.21 8.55 2.77
N VAL A 139 8.31 7.87 3.05
CA VAL A 139 8.62 7.28 4.37
C VAL A 139 8.63 8.36 5.45
N ARG A 140 9.40 9.45 5.26
CA ARG A 140 9.44 10.55 6.23
C ARG A 140 8.05 11.13 6.48
N ARG A 141 7.27 11.34 5.42
CA ARG A 141 5.93 11.93 5.57
C ARG A 141 4.97 10.97 6.27
N MET A 142 5.02 9.68 5.96
CA MET A 142 4.16 8.69 6.62
C MET A 142 4.51 8.55 8.10
N ARG A 143 5.79 8.47 8.46
CA ARG A 143 6.23 8.45 9.86
C ARG A 143 5.75 9.67 10.64
N SER A 144 5.90 10.87 10.05
CA SER A 144 5.36 12.10 10.66
C SER A 144 3.85 12.00 10.89
N LEU A 145 3.07 11.50 9.92
CA LEU A 145 1.63 11.34 10.09
C LEU A 145 1.27 10.35 11.21
N LEU A 146 1.98 9.22 11.29
CA LEU A 146 1.79 8.24 12.36
C LEU A 146 2.08 8.86 13.73
N SER A 147 3.21 9.54 13.88
CA SER A 147 3.58 10.22 15.13
C SER A 147 2.59 11.32 15.50
N ASP A 148 2.16 12.14 14.54
CA ASP A 148 1.20 13.24 14.75
C ASP A 148 -0.17 12.73 15.24
N HIS A 149 -0.53 11.48 14.92
CA HIS A 149 -1.79 10.84 15.32
C HIS A 149 -1.62 9.83 16.46
N GLY A 150 -0.44 9.76 17.09
CA GLY A 150 -0.18 8.86 18.22
C GLY A 150 -0.18 7.37 17.85
N VAL A 151 0.09 7.03 16.59
CA VAL A 151 0.23 5.64 16.14
C VAL A 151 1.66 5.18 16.34
N THR A 152 1.86 4.21 17.24
CA THR A 152 3.16 3.62 17.53
C THR A 152 3.62 2.71 16.38
N PHE A 153 4.91 2.80 16.01
CA PHE A 153 5.53 1.92 15.03
C PHE A 153 6.99 1.65 15.38
N SER A 154 7.51 0.49 14.97
CA SER A 154 8.93 0.12 15.04
C SER A 154 9.56 0.13 13.64
N VAL A 155 10.89 0.26 13.57
CA VAL A 155 11.65 0.28 12.30
C VAL A 155 12.66 -0.88 12.27
N GLU A 156 12.41 -1.92 13.04
CA GLU A 156 13.30 -3.08 13.08
C GLU A 156 13.27 -3.79 11.71
N ARG A 157 14.46 -4.04 11.17
CA ARG A 157 14.69 -4.56 9.81
C ARG A 157 14.73 -6.07 9.79
#